data_AF-A0A0G4ME27-F1
#
_entry.id   AF-A0A0G4ME27-F1
#
_cell.length_a   1.000
_cell.length_b   1.000
_cell.length_c   1.000
_cell.angle_alpha   90.00
_cell.angle_beta   90.00
_cell.angle_gamma   90.00
#
_symmetry.space_group_name_H-M   'P 1'
#
loop_
_entity.id
_entity.type
_entity.pdbx_description
1 polymer ?
#
loop_
_entity_poly.entity_id
_entity_poly.type
_entity_poly.pdbx_seq_one_letter_code
_entity_poly.pdbx_strand_id
1 'polypeptide(L)'
;MKKMAPFVDGWHLMAYDYAGSWSGKTGHQSNLYRSKSNPAATQYDTETAVNYYLSQGINPSKVLLGVPLYGRSFARTDGLGKPYSGIGKGSIEAGVYHYKALPAPGAEERWDAEAVAAWSYDKKTRELVTYDNQNSVKRKADYLVKKRLGGAVFWESAGDRAGDRSLVRTVSKAMGAMDQTKNWLSYPASKYANIRKGMPGQ
;
A
#
# COMPACT_ATOMS: atom_id res chain seq x y z
N MET A 1 -20.62 -8.61 -3.45
CA MET A 1 -19.54 -8.82 -4.43
C MET A 1 -20.02 -9.49 -5.72
N LYS A 2 -20.62 -10.70 -5.68
CA LYS A 2 -21.12 -11.38 -6.90
C LYS A 2 -22.01 -10.53 -7.82
N LYS A 3 -22.94 -9.76 -7.25
CA LYS A 3 -23.84 -8.88 -8.02
C LYS A 3 -23.14 -7.69 -8.72
N MET A 4 -21.96 -7.28 -8.24
CA MET A 4 -21.19 -6.17 -8.82
C MET A 4 -20.19 -6.66 -9.87
N ALA A 5 -19.72 -7.91 -9.74
CA ALA A 5 -18.66 -8.47 -10.59
C ALA A 5 -18.89 -8.37 -12.11
N PRO A 6 -20.14 -8.46 -12.63
CA PRO A 6 -20.39 -8.26 -14.06
C PRO A 6 -20.18 -6.83 -14.56
N PHE A 7 -20.12 -5.84 -13.65
CA PHE A 7 -20.11 -4.42 -13.99
C PHE A 7 -18.76 -3.73 -13.72
N VAL A 8 -17.75 -4.49 -13.28
CA VAL A 8 -16.43 -3.94 -12.96
C VAL A 8 -15.31 -4.72 -13.64
N ASP A 9 -14.31 -3.99 -14.11
CA ASP A 9 -13.12 -4.56 -14.76
C ASP A 9 -12.08 -5.01 -13.73
N GLY A 10 -11.97 -4.29 -12.62
CA GLY A 10 -11.03 -4.56 -11.55
C GLY A 10 -11.54 -4.13 -10.17
N TRP A 11 -10.96 -4.75 -9.14
CA TRP A 11 -11.21 -4.49 -7.73
C TRP A 11 -9.94 -3.97 -7.11
N HIS A 12 -9.88 -2.67 -6.86
CA HIS A 12 -8.75 -2.03 -6.20
C HIS A 12 -8.90 -2.21 -4.69
N LEU A 13 -8.36 -3.29 -4.15
CA LEU A 13 -8.43 -3.60 -2.73
C LEU A 13 -7.53 -2.64 -1.96
N MET A 14 -8.12 -1.74 -1.17
CA MET A 14 -7.37 -0.81 -0.31
C MET A 14 -6.78 -1.55 0.89
N ALA A 15 -5.70 -2.29 0.65
CA ALA A 15 -5.01 -3.13 1.63
C ALA A 15 -4.01 -2.34 2.51
N TYR A 16 -4.50 -1.23 3.06
CA TYR A 16 -3.78 -0.30 3.90
C TYR A 16 -4.74 0.36 4.89
N ASP A 17 -4.24 1.26 5.74
CA ASP A 17 -5.00 1.91 6.81
C ASP A 17 -5.58 0.94 7.86
N TYR A 18 -4.90 -0.18 8.08
CA TYR A 18 -5.28 -1.14 9.14
C TYR A 18 -5.03 -0.60 10.55
N ALA A 19 -4.07 0.32 10.69
CA ALA A 19 -3.71 0.94 11.96
C ALA A 19 -3.42 2.43 11.78
N GLY A 20 -3.91 3.27 12.69
CA GLY A 20 -3.75 4.72 12.65
C GLY A 20 -4.20 5.40 13.95
N SER A 21 -4.51 6.69 13.91
CA SER A 21 -4.94 7.48 15.08
C SER A 21 -6.20 6.97 15.77
N TRP A 22 -7.00 6.18 15.06
CA TRP A 22 -8.23 5.54 15.56
C TRP A 22 -7.96 4.20 16.27
N SER A 23 -6.74 3.67 16.20
CA SER A 23 -6.39 2.39 16.83
C SER A 23 -6.12 2.56 18.32
N GLY A 24 -6.44 1.54 19.12
CA GLY A 24 -6.12 1.54 20.57
C GLY A 24 -4.63 1.25 20.87
N LYS A 25 -3.89 0.69 19.92
CA LYS A 25 -2.46 0.38 20.00
C LYS A 25 -1.80 0.67 18.66
N THR A 26 -0.48 0.79 18.66
CA THR A 26 0.31 0.82 17.42
C THR A 26 0.17 -0.51 16.69
N GLY A 27 0.18 -0.46 15.36
CA GLY A 27 0.07 -1.65 14.53
C GLY A 27 0.65 -1.43 13.15
N HIS A 28 0.75 -2.52 12.39
CA HIS A 28 1.10 -2.47 10.98
C HIS A 28 -0.09 -1.91 10.19
N GLN A 29 0.14 -0.94 9.31
CA GLN A 29 -0.96 -0.35 8.55
C GLN A 29 -1.33 -1.14 7.28
N SER A 30 -0.44 -2.03 6.79
CA SER A 30 -0.62 -2.73 5.50
C SER A 30 -0.02 -4.14 5.51
N ASN A 31 -0.01 -4.84 6.65
CA ASN A 31 0.55 -6.20 6.74
C ASN A 31 -0.20 -7.20 5.86
N LEU A 32 0.55 -8.10 5.21
CA LEU A 32 -0.02 -9.16 4.39
C LEU A 32 -0.69 -10.23 5.26
N TYR A 33 -0.03 -10.60 6.36
CA TYR A 33 -0.41 -11.68 7.25
C TYR A 33 -0.61 -11.19 8.67
N ARG A 34 -1.39 -11.95 9.44
CA ARG A 34 -1.46 -11.80 10.89
C ARG A 34 -0.17 -12.32 11.53
N SER A 35 0.42 -11.55 12.44
CA SER A 35 1.56 -12.01 13.24
C SER A 35 1.07 -12.87 14.41
N LYS A 36 1.64 -14.07 14.59
CA LYS A 36 1.44 -14.91 15.77
C LYS A 36 2.32 -14.46 16.92
N SER A 37 3.51 -13.93 16.63
CA SER A 37 4.44 -13.43 17.64
C SER A 37 4.02 -12.09 18.25
N ASN A 38 3.32 -11.24 17.49
CA ASN A 38 2.73 -10.00 17.98
C ASN A 38 1.31 -9.77 17.42
N PRO A 39 0.30 -10.55 17.86
CA PRO A 39 -1.07 -10.45 17.32
C PRO A 39 -1.72 -9.07 17.53
N ALA A 40 -1.27 -8.33 18.55
CA ALA A 40 -1.76 -6.99 18.84
C ALA A 40 -1.35 -5.95 17.78
N ALA A 41 -0.31 -6.22 16.99
CA ALA A 41 0.15 -5.36 15.91
C ALA A 41 -0.58 -5.58 14.58
N THR A 42 -1.36 -6.65 14.46
CA THR A 42 -2.02 -7.06 13.20
C THR A 42 -3.50 -7.35 13.46
N GLN A 43 -4.26 -6.29 13.76
CA GLN A 43 -5.71 -6.42 13.97
C GLN A 43 -6.42 -6.91 12.70
N TYR A 44 -5.97 -6.42 11.54
CA TYR A 44 -6.41 -6.82 10.20
C TYR A 44 -5.23 -7.40 9.42
N ASP A 45 -5.51 -8.10 8.33
CA ASP A 45 -4.50 -8.60 7.39
C ASP A 45 -5.08 -8.73 5.97
N THR A 46 -4.21 -8.59 4.98
CA THR A 46 -4.58 -8.63 3.56
C THR A 46 -4.98 -10.02 3.09
N GLU A 47 -4.31 -11.08 3.55
CA GLU A 47 -4.59 -12.48 3.16
C GLU A 47 -6.07 -12.84 3.43
N THR A 48 -6.58 -12.46 4.60
CA THR A 48 -8.00 -12.64 4.97
C THR A 48 -8.93 -11.93 3.99
N ALA A 49 -8.65 -10.67 3.65
CA ALA A 49 -9.46 -9.90 2.71
C ALA A 49 -9.43 -10.50 1.30
N VAL A 50 -8.26 -10.86 0.79
CA VAL A 50 -8.12 -11.50 -0.54
C VAL A 50 -8.86 -12.82 -0.57
N ASN A 51 -8.68 -13.69 0.43
CA ASN A 51 -9.38 -14.98 0.48
C ASN A 51 -10.90 -14.79 0.56
N TYR A 52 -11.38 -13.73 1.21
CA TYR A 52 -12.80 -13.39 1.18
C TYR A 52 -13.28 -13.04 -0.24
N TYR A 53 -12.57 -12.19 -0.99
CA TYR A 53 -12.90 -11.89 -2.40
C TYR A 53 -12.98 -13.16 -3.26
N LEU A 54 -11.97 -14.04 -3.13
CA LEU A 54 -11.92 -15.28 -3.91
C LEU A 54 -13.04 -16.25 -3.52
N SER A 55 -13.37 -16.38 -2.23
CA SER A 55 -14.49 -17.22 -1.78
C SER A 55 -15.85 -16.74 -2.29
N GLN A 56 -15.97 -15.45 -2.63
CA GLN A 56 -17.15 -14.89 -3.28
C GLN A 56 -17.16 -15.11 -4.80
N GLY A 57 -16.21 -15.87 -5.36
CA GLY A 57 -16.14 -16.19 -6.80
C GLY A 57 -15.62 -15.04 -7.67
N ILE A 58 -14.94 -14.05 -7.08
CA ILE A 58 -14.25 -13.02 -7.86
C ILE A 58 -13.01 -13.64 -8.48
N ASN A 59 -12.84 -13.46 -9.80
CA ASN A 59 -11.66 -13.94 -10.51
C ASN A 59 -10.40 -13.25 -9.91
N PRO A 60 -9.38 -14.03 -9.47
CA PRO A 60 -8.13 -13.49 -8.96
C PRO A 60 -7.52 -12.40 -9.85
N SER A 61 -7.56 -12.57 -11.18
CA SER A 61 -6.98 -11.62 -12.14
C SER A 61 -7.66 -10.25 -12.15
N LYS A 62 -8.85 -10.13 -11.53
CA LYS A 62 -9.54 -8.84 -11.36
C LYS A 62 -9.24 -8.18 -10.01
N VAL A 63 -8.51 -8.82 -9.10
CA VAL A 63 -8.19 -8.23 -7.78
C VAL A 63 -6.81 -7.58 -7.84
N LEU A 64 -6.76 -6.26 -7.64
CA LEU A 64 -5.53 -5.49 -7.57
C LEU A 64 -5.24 -5.12 -6.12
N LEU A 65 -4.03 -5.42 -5.66
CA LEU A 65 -3.61 -5.17 -4.29
C LEU A 65 -3.17 -3.73 -4.09
N GLY A 66 -3.82 -3.02 -3.17
CA GLY A 66 -3.41 -1.69 -2.73
C GLY A 66 -2.10 -1.71 -1.95
N VAL A 67 -1.16 -0.84 -2.31
CA VAL A 67 0.10 -0.62 -1.61
C VAL A 67 0.23 0.88 -1.25
N PRO A 68 0.36 1.24 0.04
CA PRO A 68 0.52 2.62 0.46
C PRO A 68 1.94 3.12 0.14
N LEU A 69 2.01 4.31 -0.47
CA LEU A 69 3.23 5.10 -0.66
C LEU A 69 3.37 6.16 0.46
N TYR A 70 2.88 5.82 1.65
CA TYR A 70 2.94 6.65 2.85
C TYR A 70 3.06 5.77 4.10
N GLY A 71 3.50 6.41 5.19
CA GLY A 71 3.59 5.85 6.53
C GLY A 71 2.58 6.48 7.47
N ARG A 72 2.12 5.70 8.46
CA ARG A 72 1.30 6.19 9.59
C ARG A 72 2.14 6.17 10.87
N SER A 73 2.11 7.29 11.59
CA SER A 73 2.94 7.47 12.78
C SER A 73 2.17 7.40 14.09
N PHE A 74 2.90 6.98 15.12
CA PHE A 74 2.47 6.86 16.50
C PHE A 74 3.57 7.45 17.39
N ALA A 75 3.22 8.42 18.22
CA ALA A 75 4.16 9.07 19.13
C ALA A 75 4.08 8.46 20.54
N ARG A 76 5.16 8.66 21.32
CA ARG A 76 5.26 8.25 22.73
C ARG A 76 4.86 6.79 22.95
N THR A 77 5.42 5.90 22.14
CA THR A 77 5.17 4.46 22.21
C THR A 77 6.45 3.69 22.50
N ASP A 78 6.33 2.53 23.13
CA ASP A 78 7.46 1.60 23.36
C ASP A 78 7.71 0.66 22.17
N GLY A 79 6.91 0.79 21.11
CA GLY A 79 7.10 0.06 19.87
C GLY A 79 5.79 -0.47 19.30
N LEU A 80 5.91 -1.48 18.43
CA LEU A 80 4.79 -2.04 17.69
C LEU A 80 3.88 -2.94 18.56
N GLY A 81 2.56 -2.83 18.43
CA GLY A 81 1.59 -3.57 19.25
C GLY A 81 1.46 -3.03 20.67
N LYS A 82 1.97 -1.82 20.95
CA LYS A 82 1.97 -1.19 22.27
C LYS A 82 1.05 0.04 22.30
N PRO A 83 0.64 0.50 23.50
CA PRO A 83 -0.02 1.80 23.62
C PRO A 83 0.84 2.93 23.06
N TYR A 84 0.18 4.03 22.68
CA TYR A 84 0.82 5.24 22.19
C TYR A 84 0.05 6.45 22.70
N SER A 85 0.64 7.64 22.56
CA SER A 85 -0.04 8.89 22.88
C SER A 85 0.29 9.92 21.79
N GLY A 86 -0.72 10.26 21.00
CA GLY A 86 -0.60 11.17 19.85
C GLY A 86 0.03 10.51 18.63
N ILE A 87 -0.06 11.19 17.49
CA ILE A 87 0.40 10.68 16.18
C ILE A 87 1.61 11.44 15.63
N GLY A 88 2.12 12.42 16.37
CA GLY A 88 3.29 13.19 15.97
C GLY A 88 3.02 14.12 14.79
N LYS A 89 4.08 14.44 14.06
CA LYS A 89 4.03 15.29 12.86
C LYS A 89 3.69 14.42 11.64
N GLY A 90 3.87 14.99 10.46
CA GLY A 90 3.84 14.26 9.20
C GLY A 90 4.35 15.16 8.07
N SER A 91 4.69 14.56 6.94
CA SER A 91 5.08 15.33 5.74
C SER A 91 3.89 15.73 4.87
N ILE A 92 2.73 15.11 5.09
CA ILE A 92 1.48 15.39 4.37
C ILE A 92 0.54 16.12 5.31
N GLU A 93 0.18 15.44 6.39
CA GLU A 93 -0.64 15.92 7.50
C GLU A 93 -0.18 15.24 8.79
N ALA A 94 -0.63 15.70 9.95
CA ALA A 94 -0.26 15.08 11.22
C ALA A 94 -0.57 13.58 11.23
N GLY A 95 0.42 12.76 11.57
CA GLY A 95 0.27 11.30 11.56
C GLY A 95 0.63 10.62 10.24
N VAL A 96 0.90 11.37 9.17
CA VAL A 96 1.08 10.80 7.81
C VAL A 96 2.33 11.36 7.12
N TYR A 97 3.22 10.46 6.73
CA TYR A 97 4.45 10.78 6.01
C TYR A 97 4.43 10.15 4.63
N HIS A 98 4.83 10.86 3.59
CA HIS A 98 5.15 10.21 2.31
C HIS A 98 6.29 9.20 2.51
N TYR A 99 6.24 8.08 1.79
CA TYR A 99 7.30 7.07 1.83
C TYR A 99 8.68 7.64 1.45
N LYS A 100 8.74 8.62 0.55
CA LYS A 100 9.99 9.32 0.19
C LYS A 100 10.66 10.06 1.34
N ALA A 101 9.91 10.42 2.37
CA ALA A 101 10.44 11.05 3.58
C ALA A 101 10.91 10.04 4.64
N LEU A 102 10.75 8.73 4.40
CA LEU A 102 10.99 7.67 5.37
C LEU A 102 12.20 6.78 5.02
N PRO A 103 12.93 6.24 6.02
CA PRO A 103 12.80 6.54 7.44
C PRO A 103 13.23 7.98 7.77
N ALA A 104 12.65 8.56 8.82
CA ALA A 104 13.06 9.86 9.31
C ALA A 104 14.50 9.80 9.88
N PRO A 105 15.28 10.90 9.84
CA PRO A 105 16.62 10.93 10.43
C PRO A 105 16.61 10.50 11.90
N GLY A 106 17.49 9.57 12.27
CA GLY A 106 17.57 9.00 13.63
C GLY A 106 16.63 7.82 13.89
N ALA A 107 15.65 7.56 13.02
CA ALA A 107 14.82 6.38 13.11
C ALA A 107 15.49 5.15 12.48
N GLU A 108 15.36 4.00 13.15
CA GLU A 108 15.85 2.71 12.66
C GLU A 108 14.72 1.99 11.92
N GLU A 109 14.90 1.69 10.63
CA GLU A 109 13.96 0.89 9.85
C GLU A 109 14.04 -0.59 10.25
N ARG A 110 12.88 -1.22 10.43
CA ARG A 110 12.70 -2.61 10.87
C ARG A 110 11.70 -3.31 9.95
N TRP A 111 11.80 -4.63 9.94
CA TRP A 111 11.02 -5.52 9.08
C TRP A 111 10.50 -6.70 9.88
N ASP A 112 9.21 -6.98 9.74
CA ASP A 112 8.52 -8.13 10.31
C ASP A 112 8.21 -9.10 9.17
N ALA A 113 9.02 -10.17 9.12
CA ALA A 113 8.91 -11.18 8.09
C ALA A 113 7.64 -12.03 8.21
N GLU A 114 7.08 -12.15 9.41
CA GLU A 114 5.87 -12.93 9.67
C GLU A 114 4.64 -12.18 9.14
N ALA A 115 4.50 -10.90 9.51
CA ALA A 115 3.40 -10.06 9.06
C ALA A 115 3.57 -9.57 7.61
N VAL A 116 4.80 -9.61 7.08
CA VAL A 116 5.19 -9.00 5.81
C VAL A 116 4.90 -7.49 5.84
N ALA A 117 5.47 -6.81 6.83
CA ALA A 117 5.29 -5.38 7.05
C ALA A 117 6.57 -4.72 7.61
N ALA A 118 6.72 -3.42 7.41
CA ALA A 118 7.84 -2.64 7.90
C ALA A 118 7.40 -1.45 8.76
N TRP A 119 8.33 -0.96 9.56
CA TRP A 119 8.18 0.27 10.33
C TRP A 119 9.54 0.85 10.65
N SER A 120 9.62 2.14 10.94
CA SER A 120 10.78 2.75 11.57
C SER A 120 10.47 3.11 13.02
N TYR A 121 11.49 3.10 13.87
CA TYR A 121 11.36 3.55 15.26
C TYR A 121 12.55 4.42 15.66
N ASP A 122 12.27 5.60 16.19
CA ASP A 122 13.27 6.46 16.83
C ASP A 122 13.15 6.34 18.35
N LYS A 123 14.21 5.82 18.99
CA LYS A 123 14.25 5.62 20.44
C LYS A 123 14.28 6.93 21.23
N LYS A 124 14.81 8.02 20.67
CA LYS A 124 14.93 9.32 21.35
C LYS A 124 13.58 10.02 21.43
N THR A 125 12.87 10.08 20.32
CA THR A 125 11.54 10.72 20.23
C THR A 125 10.40 9.76 20.60
N ARG A 126 10.69 8.45 20.64
CA ARG A 126 9.70 7.37 20.82
C ARG A 126 8.61 7.43 19.75
N GLU A 127 8.98 7.79 18.53
CA GLU A 127 8.11 7.81 17.35
C GLU A 127 8.26 6.51 16.56
N LEU A 128 7.14 5.86 16.28
CA LEU A 128 7.02 4.73 15.37
C LEU A 128 6.31 5.19 14.10
N VAL A 129 6.80 4.81 12.93
CA VAL A 129 6.10 5.01 11.65
C VAL A 129 5.99 3.67 10.93
N THR A 130 4.78 3.16 10.71
CA THR A 130 4.56 1.93 9.93
C THR A 130 4.38 2.27 8.45
N TYR A 131 5.02 1.54 7.53
CA TYR A 131 4.97 1.76 6.08
C TYR A 131 5.47 0.52 5.33
N ASP A 132 5.35 0.50 4.00
CA ASP A 132 5.97 -0.53 3.17
C ASP A 132 7.41 -0.18 2.80
N ASN A 133 8.33 -1.13 2.91
CA ASN A 133 9.72 -0.97 2.47
C ASN A 133 10.07 -1.96 1.35
N GLN A 134 11.33 -1.99 0.93
CA GLN A 134 11.78 -2.84 -0.16
C GLN A 134 11.59 -4.35 0.13
N ASN A 135 11.71 -4.78 1.39
CA ASN A 135 11.48 -6.18 1.76
C ASN A 135 9.99 -6.53 1.70
N SER A 136 9.13 -5.64 2.19
CA SER A 136 7.68 -5.84 2.19
C SER A 136 7.11 -5.93 0.79
N VAL A 137 7.47 -4.99 -0.10
CA VAL A 137 6.89 -4.97 -1.45
C VAL A 137 7.41 -6.08 -2.35
N LYS A 138 8.65 -6.57 -2.13
CA LYS A 138 9.14 -7.78 -2.82
C LYS A 138 8.29 -9.00 -2.46
N ARG A 139 8.01 -9.19 -1.17
CA ARG A 139 7.16 -10.29 -0.70
C ARG A 139 5.70 -10.14 -1.10
N LYS A 140 5.17 -8.92 -1.13
CA LYS A 140 3.83 -8.63 -1.68
C LYS A 140 3.78 -8.92 -3.20
N ALA A 141 4.85 -8.63 -3.94
CA ALA A 141 4.91 -9.01 -5.35
C ALA A 141 4.95 -10.53 -5.54
N ASP A 142 5.74 -11.27 -4.75
CA ASP A 142 5.70 -12.74 -4.75
C ASP A 142 4.28 -13.25 -4.48
N TYR A 143 3.58 -12.63 -3.53
CA TYR A 143 2.20 -12.95 -3.18
C TYR A 143 1.23 -12.73 -4.35
N LEU A 144 1.32 -11.58 -5.04
CA LEU A 144 0.52 -11.26 -6.23
C LEU A 144 0.66 -12.37 -7.29
N VAL A 145 1.90 -12.75 -7.60
CA VAL A 145 2.21 -13.79 -8.60
C VAL A 145 1.65 -15.15 -8.17
N LYS A 146 1.92 -15.56 -6.92
CA LYS A 146 1.47 -16.87 -6.39
C LYS A 146 -0.05 -17.01 -6.37
N LYS A 147 -0.77 -15.95 -6.01
CA LYS A 147 -2.24 -15.92 -5.97
C LYS A 147 -2.88 -15.60 -7.32
N ARG A 148 -2.07 -15.34 -8.36
CA ARG A 148 -2.52 -14.93 -9.71
C ARG A 148 -3.43 -13.70 -9.67
N LEU A 149 -3.09 -12.74 -8.82
CA LEU A 149 -3.82 -11.48 -8.69
C LEU A 149 -3.57 -10.58 -9.91
N GLY A 150 -4.49 -9.64 -10.16
CA GLY A 150 -4.45 -8.73 -11.32
C GLY A 150 -3.31 -7.72 -11.29
N GLY A 151 -2.70 -7.48 -10.12
CA GLY A 151 -1.54 -6.63 -9.95
C GLY A 151 -1.63 -5.75 -8.72
N ALA A 152 -0.95 -4.60 -8.76
CA ALA A 152 -0.92 -3.65 -7.64
C ALA A 152 -1.49 -2.29 -8.05
N VAL A 153 -2.11 -1.61 -7.09
CA VAL A 153 -2.49 -0.21 -7.17
C VAL A 153 -1.81 0.55 -6.03
N PHE A 154 -1.35 1.78 -6.28
CA PHE A 154 -0.55 2.54 -5.33
C PHE A 154 -1.26 3.83 -4.91
N TRP A 155 -1.21 4.15 -3.63
CA TRP A 155 -1.74 5.41 -3.09
C TRP A 155 -0.64 6.18 -2.34
N GLU A 156 -0.16 7.33 -2.77
CA GLU A 156 -0.32 7.90 -4.11
C GLU A 156 1.04 8.28 -4.71
N SER A 157 1.05 8.59 -6.01
CA SER A 157 2.26 8.73 -6.82
C SER A 157 3.33 9.67 -6.26
N ALA A 158 2.96 10.79 -5.63
CA ALA A 158 3.91 11.76 -5.09
C ALA A 158 4.65 11.23 -3.86
N GLY A 159 4.19 10.11 -3.28
CA GLY A 159 4.81 9.46 -2.13
C GLY A 159 5.99 8.55 -2.43
N ASP A 160 6.16 8.07 -3.67
CA ASP A 160 7.23 7.11 -3.98
C ASP A 160 8.63 7.75 -4.00
N ARG A 161 9.66 6.92 -3.84
CA ARG A 161 11.06 7.31 -4.08
C ARG A 161 11.45 7.07 -5.52
N ALA A 162 12.44 7.81 -6.00
CA ALA A 162 13.15 7.48 -7.23
C ALA A 162 14.20 6.37 -7.00
N GLY A 163 14.69 5.78 -8.08
CA GLY A 163 15.81 4.84 -8.06
C GLY A 163 15.47 3.47 -7.49
N ASP A 164 16.42 2.85 -6.79
CA ASP A 164 16.29 1.46 -6.28
C ASP A 164 15.42 1.35 -5.03
N ARG A 165 15.02 2.49 -4.46
CA ARG A 165 14.04 2.53 -3.37
C ARG A 165 12.60 2.77 -3.83
N SER A 166 12.34 2.97 -5.12
CA SER A 166 10.96 3.04 -5.64
C SER A 166 10.20 1.75 -5.31
N LEU A 167 9.08 1.85 -4.61
CA LEU A 167 8.21 0.71 -4.33
C LEU A 167 7.48 0.28 -5.61
N VAL A 168 7.04 1.24 -6.43
CA VAL A 168 6.36 0.97 -7.70
C VAL A 168 7.26 0.18 -8.65
N ARG A 169 8.50 0.65 -8.83
CA ARG A 169 9.49 -0.03 -9.70
C ARG A 169 9.82 -1.43 -9.20
N THR A 170 9.93 -1.62 -7.89
CA THR A 170 10.24 -2.93 -7.30
C THR A 170 9.11 -3.93 -7.55
N VAL A 171 7.85 -3.53 -7.33
CA VAL A 171 6.70 -4.41 -7.62
C VAL A 171 6.59 -4.68 -9.13
N SER A 172 6.70 -3.65 -9.97
CA SER A 172 6.61 -3.79 -11.43
C SER A 172 7.66 -4.77 -11.97
N LYS A 173 8.92 -4.65 -11.55
CA LYS A 173 9.99 -5.58 -11.94
C LYS A 173 9.71 -7.02 -11.52
N ALA A 174 9.17 -7.23 -10.32
CA ALA A 174 8.88 -8.56 -9.79
C ALA A 174 7.66 -9.21 -10.48
N MET A 175 6.68 -8.41 -10.89
CA MET A 175 5.52 -8.88 -11.65
C MET A 175 5.85 -9.24 -13.10
N GLY A 176 6.90 -8.63 -13.68
CA GLY A 176 7.33 -8.91 -15.04
C GLY A 176 6.46 -8.20 -16.08
N ALA A 177 5.70 -8.96 -16.86
CA ALA A 177 4.91 -8.41 -17.96
C ALA A 177 3.70 -7.59 -17.46
N MET A 178 3.54 -6.38 -17.99
CA MET A 178 2.39 -5.52 -17.73
C MET A 178 1.29 -5.78 -18.75
N ASP A 179 0.04 -5.43 -18.40
CA ASP A 179 -1.07 -5.38 -19.35
C ASP A 179 -0.70 -4.51 -20.56
N GLN A 180 -0.98 -5.05 -21.76
CA GLN A 180 -0.67 -4.43 -23.05
C GLN A 180 -1.92 -3.89 -23.76
N THR A 181 -3.06 -3.86 -23.07
CA THR A 181 -4.30 -3.28 -23.60
C THR A 181 -4.05 -1.83 -24.04
N LYS A 182 -4.37 -1.53 -25.31
CA LYS A 182 -4.21 -0.18 -25.86
C LYS A 182 -5.17 0.78 -25.19
N ASN A 183 -4.69 1.98 -24.87
CA ASN A 183 -5.55 3.06 -24.43
C ASN A 183 -6.45 3.55 -25.58
N TRP A 184 -7.46 4.34 -25.22
CA TRP A 184 -8.35 4.97 -26.17
C TRP A 184 -7.94 6.44 -26.37
N LEU A 185 -7.66 6.85 -27.61
CA LEU A 185 -7.20 8.21 -27.93
C LEU A 185 -8.20 9.03 -28.76
N SER A 186 -9.26 8.40 -29.29
CA SER A 186 -10.21 9.04 -30.20
C SER A 186 -11.47 9.49 -29.47
N TYR A 187 -11.59 10.79 -29.19
CA TYR A 187 -12.75 11.35 -28.50
C TYR A 187 -13.52 12.34 -29.41
N PRO A 188 -14.17 11.87 -30.49
CA PRO A 188 -14.79 12.73 -31.51
C PRO A 188 -15.91 13.61 -30.95
N ALA A 189 -16.58 13.18 -29.87
CA ALA A 189 -17.64 13.93 -29.20
C ALA A 189 -17.13 14.86 -28.08
N SER A 190 -15.81 14.94 -27.84
CA SER A 190 -15.29 15.82 -26.80
C SER A 190 -15.62 17.28 -27.12
N LYS A 191 -16.18 18.02 -26.16
CA LYS A 191 -16.42 19.47 -26.29
C LYS A 191 -15.12 20.27 -26.44
N TYR A 192 -13.99 19.71 -26.00
CA TYR A 192 -12.68 20.34 -26.07
C TYR A 192 -12.03 20.07 -27.43
N ALA A 193 -11.81 21.13 -28.22
CA ALA A 193 -11.30 21.02 -29.58
C ALA A 193 -9.89 20.39 -29.65
N ASN A 194 -9.02 20.69 -28.68
CA ASN A 194 -7.69 20.09 -28.58
C ASN A 194 -7.76 18.58 -28.33
N ILE A 195 -8.60 18.11 -27.41
CA ILE A 195 -8.80 16.67 -27.14
C ILE A 195 -9.41 15.97 -28.36
N ARG A 196 -10.45 16.55 -28.95
CA ARG A 196 -11.12 15.97 -30.13
C ARG A 196 -10.18 15.82 -31.32
N LYS A 197 -9.23 16.74 -31.48
CA LYS A 197 -8.21 16.71 -32.53
C LYS A 197 -6.97 15.88 -32.17
N GLY A 198 -6.92 15.26 -30.98
CA GLY A 198 -5.78 14.45 -30.55
C GLY A 198 -4.55 15.26 -30.12
N MET A 199 -4.74 16.43 -29.51
CA MET A 199 -3.68 17.34 -29.06
C MET A 199 -2.62 17.71 -30.13
N PRO A 200 -3.01 18.21 -31.32
CA PRO A 200 -2.04 18.58 -32.35
C PRO A 200 -1.26 19.82 -31.90
N GLY A 201 0.03 19.67 -31.60
CA GLY A 201 0.92 20.76 -31.17
C GLY A 201 1.47 20.65 -29.74
N GLN A 202 1.23 19.53 -29.05
CA GLN A 202 2.10 19.09 -27.96
C GLN A 202 3.20 18.18 -28.49
#